data_AF-A0A3A5H989-F1
#
_entry.id   AF-A0A3A5H989-F1
#
_cell.length_a   1.000
_cell.length_b   1.000
_cell.length_c   1.000
_cell.angle_alpha   90.00
_cell.angle_beta   90.00
_cell.angle_gamma   90.00
#
_symmetry.space_group_name_H-M   'P 1'
#
loop_
_entity.id
_entity.type
_entity.pdbx_description
1 polymer ?
#
loop_
_entity_poly.entity_id
_entity_poly.type
_entity_poly.pdbx_seq_one_letter_code
_entity_poly.pdbx_strand_id
1 'polypeptide(L)'
;MATTTSGPGAIRAIAGTVEINADRTPEERRTLVVLNVGDRPVQIGSHIHLAEVNAALDFDRTLAEGFRLDIPSGTSRRFEPGASREVDIVAFGGRRVVPGIQIKPGQEA
;
A
#
# COMPACT_ATOMS: atom_id res chain seq x y z
N MET A 1 -9.22 19.32 -7.19
CA MET A 1 -9.23 19.94 -8.53
C MET A 1 -10.61 19.73 -9.12
N ALA A 2 -11.32 20.78 -9.52
CA ALA A 2 -12.58 20.64 -10.24
C ALA A 2 -12.28 20.35 -11.72
N THR A 3 -12.66 19.18 -12.20
CA THR A 3 -12.54 18.80 -13.62
C THR A 3 -13.55 19.61 -14.43
N THR A 4 -13.10 20.35 -15.44
CA THR A 4 -14.03 21.03 -16.36
C THR A 4 -14.72 19.97 -17.22
N THR A 5 -16.05 20.05 -17.34
CA THR A 5 -16.86 19.08 -18.10
C THR A 5 -17.25 19.61 -19.50
N SER A 6 -16.92 20.87 -19.80
CA SER A 6 -17.15 21.51 -21.08
C SER A 6 -15.95 22.38 -21.50
N GLY A 7 -15.86 22.65 -22.81
CA GLY A 7 -14.75 23.40 -23.43
C GLY A 7 -13.56 22.52 -23.88
N PRO A 8 -12.61 23.09 -24.65
CA PRO A 8 -11.40 22.38 -25.06
C PRO A 8 -10.60 21.86 -23.86
N GLY A 9 -10.19 20.59 -23.90
CA GLY A 9 -9.44 19.94 -22.81
C GLY A 9 -10.30 19.37 -21.67
N ALA A 10 -11.63 19.48 -21.74
CA ALA A 10 -12.53 18.92 -20.74
C ALA A 10 -12.54 17.39 -20.75
N ILE A 11 -12.56 16.78 -19.56
CA ILE A 11 -12.77 15.33 -19.39
C ILE A 11 -14.24 15.10 -19.02
N ARG A 12 -14.91 14.26 -19.81
CA ARG A 12 -16.31 13.88 -19.60
C ARG A 12 -16.36 12.42 -19.15
N ALA A 13 -16.34 12.20 -17.84
CA ALA A 13 -16.57 10.89 -17.27
C ALA A 13 -18.06 10.70 -16.94
N ILE A 14 -18.55 9.46 -17.04
CA ILE A 14 -19.84 9.10 -16.46
C ILE A 14 -19.74 9.16 -14.93
N ALA A 15 -20.84 9.52 -14.26
CA ALA A 15 -20.90 9.40 -12.82
C ALA A 15 -20.82 7.91 -12.42
N GLY A 16 -20.03 7.62 -11.39
CA GLY A 16 -19.86 6.27 -10.89
C GLY A 16 -18.61 6.12 -10.03
N THR A 17 -18.44 4.94 -9.48
CA THR A 17 -17.23 4.53 -8.76
C THR A 17 -16.50 3.46 -9.57
N VAL A 18 -15.18 3.42 -9.40
CA VAL A 18 -14.35 2.34 -9.95
C VAL A 18 -13.82 1.55 -8.76
N GLU A 19 -14.16 0.28 -8.70
CA GLU A 19 -13.58 -0.65 -7.73
C GLU A 19 -12.16 -0.99 -8.17
N ILE A 20 -11.20 -0.81 -7.27
CA ILE A 20 -9.80 -1.17 -7.49
C ILE A 20 -9.53 -2.57 -6.96
N ASN A 21 -8.57 -3.27 -7.59
CA ASN A 21 -8.17 -4.62 -7.16
C ASN A 21 -9.35 -5.62 -7.11
N ALA A 22 -10.40 -5.39 -7.89
CA ALA A 22 -11.62 -6.19 -7.91
C ALA A 22 -11.38 -7.67 -8.31
N ASP A 23 -10.22 -7.97 -8.88
CA ASP A 23 -9.76 -9.31 -9.23
C ASP A 23 -9.22 -10.11 -8.04
N ARG A 24 -9.29 -9.58 -6.81
CA ARG A 24 -8.74 -10.20 -5.60
C ARG A 24 -9.82 -10.89 -4.78
N THR A 25 -9.58 -12.16 -4.45
CA THR A 25 -10.50 -12.99 -3.66
C THR A 25 -10.51 -12.56 -2.18
N PRO A 26 -11.51 -12.99 -1.38
CA PRO A 26 -11.53 -12.70 0.06
C PRO A 26 -10.27 -13.17 0.80
N GLU A 27 -9.64 -14.27 0.37
CA GLU A 27 -8.44 -14.82 0.99
C GLU A 27 -7.17 -13.99 0.67
N GLU A 28 -7.23 -13.20 -0.40
CA GLU A 28 -6.17 -12.30 -0.88
C GLU A 28 -6.31 -10.88 -0.33
N ARG A 29 -7.27 -10.65 0.57
CA ARG A 29 -7.57 -9.37 1.22
C ARG A 29 -7.53 -9.55 2.72
N ARG A 30 -6.91 -8.62 3.42
CA ARG A 30 -6.80 -8.64 4.89
C ARG A 30 -6.72 -7.23 5.44
N THR A 31 -6.87 -7.09 6.75
CA THR A 31 -6.56 -5.86 7.48
C THR A 31 -5.35 -6.06 8.38
N LEU A 32 -4.58 -4.99 8.59
CA LEU A 32 -3.48 -4.95 9.54
C LEU A 32 -3.54 -3.66 10.34
N VAL A 33 -3.25 -3.75 11.64
CA VAL A 33 -2.99 -2.58 12.47
C VAL A 33 -1.50 -2.28 12.40
N VAL A 34 -1.17 -1.06 11.98
CA VAL A 34 0.21 -0.58 11.82
C VAL A 34 0.45 0.57 12.78
N LEU A 35 1.45 0.43 13.64
CA LEU A 35 1.91 1.43 14.60
C LEU A 35 3.28 1.97 14.18
N ASN A 36 3.46 3.29 14.14
CA ASN A 36 4.80 3.86 14.03
C ASN A 36 5.42 4.06 15.42
N VAL A 37 6.37 3.20 15.79
CA VAL A 37 7.12 3.31 17.06
C VAL A 37 8.35 4.21 16.95
N GLY A 38 8.64 4.72 15.76
CA GLY A 38 9.76 5.63 15.51
C GLY A 38 9.49 7.07 15.93
N ASP A 39 10.55 7.87 15.89
CA ASP A 39 10.56 9.31 16.20
C ASP A 39 10.28 10.20 14.98
N ARG A 40 10.19 9.60 13.79
CA ARG A 40 10.01 10.29 12.52
C ARG A 40 8.80 9.76 11.76
N PRO A 41 8.14 10.61 10.96
CA PRO A 41 7.04 10.16 10.14
C PRO A 41 7.51 9.19 9.05
N VAL A 42 6.68 8.19 8.78
CA VAL A 42 6.89 7.19 7.72
C VAL A 42 5.75 7.24 6.73
N GLN A 43 6.06 7.19 5.44
CA GLN A 43 5.07 7.17 4.36
C GLN A 43 5.30 5.93 3.48
N ILE A 44 4.26 5.12 3.33
CA ILE A 44 4.30 3.85 2.58
C ILE A 44 3.40 3.93 1.35
N GLY A 45 3.97 3.62 0.18
CA GLY A 45 3.29 3.68 -1.10
C GLY A 45 2.39 2.47 -1.37
N SER A 46 1.50 2.62 -2.37
CA SER A 46 0.54 1.59 -2.78
C SER A 46 1.13 0.23 -3.16
N HIS A 47 2.35 0.17 -3.70
CA HIS A 47 2.95 -1.05 -4.30
C HIS A 47 4.22 -1.53 -3.62
N ILE A 48 4.61 -0.94 -2.49
CA ILE A 48 5.73 -1.49 -1.72
C ILE A 48 5.30 -2.80 -1.06
N HIS A 49 6.22 -3.75 -0.98
CA HIS A 49 5.99 -4.98 -0.23
C HIS A 49 5.97 -4.66 1.26
N LEU A 50 4.81 -4.87 1.90
CA LEU A 50 4.58 -4.41 3.27
C LEU A 50 5.55 -5.08 4.25
N ALA A 51 5.86 -6.36 4.11
CA ALA A 51 6.80 -7.03 5.00
C ALA A 51 8.19 -6.35 5.02
N GLU A 52 8.57 -5.62 3.97
CA GLU A 52 9.90 -5.01 3.81
C GLU A 52 9.91 -3.48 4.02
N VAL A 53 8.81 -2.87 4.51
CA VAL A 53 8.80 -1.43 4.84
C VAL A 53 9.63 -1.13 6.09
N ASN A 54 9.87 0.16 6.36
CA ASN A 54 10.65 0.66 7.49
C ASN A 54 10.41 -0.12 8.80
N ALA A 55 11.49 -0.55 9.45
CA ALA A 55 11.47 -1.33 10.69
C ALA A 55 10.85 -0.60 11.90
N ALA A 56 10.73 0.74 11.84
CA ALA A 56 10.05 1.53 12.85
C ALA A 56 8.50 1.40 12.79
N LEU A 57 7.97 0.72 11.77
CA LEU A 57 6.55 0.34 11.72
C LEU A 57 6.36 -1.04 12.35
N ASP A 58 5.64 -1.08 13.45
CA ASP A 58 5.29 -2.29 14.19
C ASP A 58 3.93 -2.83 13.74
N PHE A 59 3.94 -4.08 13.26
CA PHE A 59 2.79 -4.86 12.80
C PHE A 59 3.25 -6.30 12.49
N ASP A 60 2.29 -7.21 12.25
CA ASP A 60 2.60 -8.59 11.88
C ASP A 60 3.18 -8.67 10.45
N ARG A 61 4.51 -8.79 10.39
CA ARG A 61 5.27 -8.93 9.14
C ARG A 61 4.98 -10.24 8.40
N THR A 62 4.63 -11.30 9.12
CA THR A 62 4.31 -12.61 8.53
C THR A 62 3.00 -12.54 7.77
N LEU A 63 2.00 -11.85 8.32
CA LEU A 63 0.73 -11.61 7.65
C LEU A 63 0.84 -10.67 6.45
N ALA A 64 1.89 -9.84 6.41
CA ALA A 64 2.17 -8.88 5.35
C ALA A 64 3.01 -9.43 4.18
N GLU A 65 3.54 -10.64 4.31
CA GLU A 65 4.39 -11.27 3.28
C GLU A 65 3.60 -11.54 2.00
N GLY A 66 4.04 -10.99 0.87
CA GLY A 66 3.33 -11.04 -0.40
C GLY A 66 2.17 -10.05 -0.53
N PHE A 67 2.01 -9.12 0.41
CA PHE A 67 0.94 -8.11 0.40
C PHE A 67 1.45 -6.68 0.21
N ARG A 68 0.57 -5.84 -0.32
CA ARG A 68 0.73 -4.38 -0.45
C ARG A 68 -0.54 -3.67 0.06
N LEU A 69 -0.50 -2.34 0.18
CA LEU A 69 -1.70 -1.60 0.57
C LEU A 69 -2.81 -1.70 -0.49
N ASP A 70 -4.05 -1.87 -0.04
CA ASP A 70 -5.24 -1.81 -0.88
C ASP A 70 -5.72 -0.36 -1.03
N ILE A 71 -4.91 0.43 -1.74
CA ILE A 71 -5.18 1.85 -2.02
C ILE A 71 -4.95 2.15 -3.50
N PRO A 72 -5.46 3.29 -4.02
CA PRO A 72 -5.25 3.66 -5.42
C PRO A 72 -3.76 3.72 -5.78
N SER A 73 -3.41 3.25 -6.98
CA SER A 73 -2.03 3.26 -7.47
C SER A 73 -1.43 4.66 -7.45
N GLY A 74 -0.14 4.76 -7.12
CA GLY A 74 0.58 6.04 -6.99
C GLY A 74 0.27 6.83 -5.71
N THR A 75 -0.69 6.40 -4.89
CA THR A 75 -0.97 7.01 -3.59
C THR A 75 -0.18 6.32 -2.46
N SER A 76 -0.29 6.87 -1.25
CA SER A 76 0.44 6.40 -0.06
C SER A 76 -0.32 6.66 1.24
N ARG A 77 0.01 5.91 2.28
CA ARG A 77 -0.42 6.18 3.66
C ARG A 77 0.75 6.73 4.48
N ARG A 78 0.48 7.77 5.26
CA ARG A 78 1.44 8.43 6.15
C ARG A 78 1.10 8.12 7.61
N PHE A 79 2.13 7.80 8.37
CA PHE A 79 2.10 7.47 9.79
C PHE A 79 3.01 8.44 10.54
N GLU A 80 2.41 9.33 11.33
CA GLU A 80 3.15 10.18 12.26
C GLU A 80 3.75 9.34 13.41
N PRO A 81 4.78 9.82 14.11
CA PRO A 81 5.31 9.16 15.32
C PRO A 81 4.20 8.83 16.32
N GLY A 82 4.15 7.59 16.80
CA GLY A 82 3.14 7.07 17.73
C GLY A 82 1.76 6.80 17.12
N ALA A 83 1.54 7.07 15.82
CA ALA A 83 0.25 6.84 15.19
C ALA A 83 0.01 5.34 14.95
N SER A 84 -1.14 4.84 15.42
CA SER A 84 -1.66 3.50 15.11
C SER A 84 -2.86 3.61 14.19
N ARG A 85 -2.89 2.83 13.11
CA ARG A 85 -4.03 2.78 12.17
C ARG A 85 -4.22 1.39 11.62
N GLU A 86 -5.48 1.00 11.49
CA GLU A 86 -5.86 -0.13 10.65
C GLU A 86 -5.77 0.25 9.17
N VAL A 87 -5.23 -0.65 8.36
CA VAL A 87 -5.11 -0.51 6.91
C VAL A 87 -5.54 -1.80 6.21
N ASP A 88 -6.21 -1.62 5.08
CA ASP A 88 -6.52 -2.71 4.16
C ASP A 88 -5.31 -3.07 3.32
N ILE A 89 -5.08 -4.36 3.15
CA ILE A 89 -3.97 -4.92 2.40
C ILE A 89 -4.48 -5.97 1.40
N VAL A 90 -3.74 -6.10 0.30
CA VAL A 90 -4.10 -6.97 -0.80
C VAL A 90 -2.87 -7.68 -1.36
N ALA A 91 -3.03 -8.95 -1.73
CA ALA A 91 -1.93 -9.75 -2.26
C ALA A 91 -1.42 -9.18 -3.59
N PHE A 92 -0.11 -9.31 -3.83
CA PHE A 92 0.44 -9.08 -5.16
C PHE A 92 -0.15 -10.07 -6.18
N GLY A 93 -0.37 -9.57 -7.40
CA GLY A 93 -0.74 -10.41 -8.54
C GLY A 93 0.50 -11.04 -9.23
N GLY A 94 0.27 -11.68 -10.38
CA GLY A 94 1.34 -12.25 -11.19
C GLY A 94 2.11 -13.37 -10.46
N ARG A 95 3.44 -13.41 -10.63
CA ARG A 95 4.32 -14.45 -10.03
C ARG A 95 4.55 -14.30 -8.53
N ARG A 96 4.11 -13.20 -7.90
CA ARG A 96 4.31 -12.90 -6.48
C ARG A 96 5.79 -12.94 -6.02
N VAL A 97 6.70 -12.51 -6.89
CA VAL A 97 8.13 -12.40 -6.57
C VAL A 97 8.47 -10.93 -6.36
N VAL A 98 9.04 -10.61 -5.19
CA VAL A 98 9.47 -9.26 -4.83
C VAL A 98 10.99 -9.25 -4.64
N PRO A 99 11.76 -8.74 -5.62
CA PRO A 99 13.20 -8.60 -5.48
C PRO A 99 13.60 -7.22 -4.89
N GLY A 100 14.52 -7.22 -3.91
CA GLY A 100 15.41 -6.08 -3.68
C GLY A 100 14.85 -4.84 -2.96
N ILE A 101 13.93 -4.98 -1.99
CA ILE A 101 13.42 -3.84 -1.21
C ILE A 101 14.32 -3.51 0.00
N GLN A 102 14.86 -4.53 0.66
CA GLN A 102 15.80 -4.39 1.77
C GLN A 102 16.99 -5.32 1.56
N ILE A 103 18.17 -4.88 1.99
CA ILE A 103 19.33 -5.78 2.11
C ILE A 103 19.10 -6.60 3.37
N LYS A 104 18.88 -7.91 3.20
CA LYS A 104 18.72 -8.82 4.34
C LYS A 104 20.11 -9.24 4.86
N PRO A 105 20.33 -9.28 6.19
CA PRO A 105 21.59 -9.77 6.74
C PRO A 105 21.89 -11.18 6.20
N GLY A 106 23.10 -11.39 5.67
CA GLY A 106 23.50 -12.65 5.04
C GLY A 106 23.16 -12.79 3.55
N GLN A 107 22.61 -11.75 2.91
CA GLN A 107 22.56 -11.61 1.44
C GLN A 107 23.60 -10.60 0.93
N GLU A 108 24.74 -10.53 1.60
CA GLU A 108 25.91 -9.78 1.15
C GLU A 108 26.56 -10.58 0.00
N ALA A 109 26.71 -9.96 -1.16
CA ALA A 109 27.41 -10.53 -2.30
C ALA A 109 28.92 -10.55 -2.09
#